data_AF-A0A4Y3ILW9-F1
#
_entry.id   AF-A0A4Y3ILW9-F1
#
_cell.length_a   1.000
_cell.length_b   1.000
_cell.length_c   1.000
_cell.angle_alpha   90.00
_cell.angle_beta   90.00
_cell.angle_gamma   90.00
#
_symmetry.space_group_name_H-M   'P 1'
#
loop_
_entity.id
_entity.type
_entity.pdbx_description
1 polymer ?
#
loop_
_entity_poly.entity_id
_entity_poly.type
_entity_poly.pdbx_seq_one_letter_code
_entity_poly.pdbx_strand_id
1 'polypeptide(L)'
;MNNKVKIVNIRHLVIACALSRSTINTLMKQESFPAPIQILGRAKRWDIGEVEYWMRERIVERNHSKKKCYEYYCLENENRPLRFHSIASLRAEFDLARSTVYDMMKNEGFPYPVQLSARRVGWVESEVIDWHDRKKSKRKT
;
A
#
# COMPACT_ATOMS: atom_id res chain seq x y z
N MET A 1 11.02 -18.85 -17.38
CA MET A 1 9.79 -18.61 -16.59
C MET A 1 9.07 -17.44 -17.23
N ASN A 2 7.91 -17.69 -17.85
CA ASN A 2 7.13 -16.63 -18.53
C ASN A 2 6.54 -15.69 -17.48
N ASN A 3 7.28 -14.65 -17.10
CA ASN A 3 6.75 -13.58 -16.29
C ASN A 3 5.74 -12.82 -17.18
N LYS A 4 4.46 -13.19 -17.10
CA LYS A 4 3.41 -12.46 -17.80
C LYS A 4 3.44 -11.02 -17.26
N VAL A 5 4.00 -10.11 -18.05
CA VAL A 5 4.00 -8.66 -17.78
C VAL A 5 2.55 -8.25 -17.55
N LYS A 6 2.21 -7.98 -16.29
CA LYS A 6 0.86 -7.59 -15.89
C LYS A 6 0.81 -6.07 -15.97
N ILE A 7 0.23 -5.59 -17.07
CA ILE A 7 0.13 -4.17 -17.37
C ILE A 7 -1.13 -3.58 -16.73
N VAL A 8 -0.99 -2.49 -15.99
CA VAL A 8 -2.09 -1.80 -15.31
C VAL A 8 -2.28 -0.36 -15.80
N ASN A 9 -3.50 0.14 -15.61
CA ASN A 9 -3.86 1.53 -15.91
C ASN A 9 -3.77 2.42 -14.66
N ILE A 10 -3.82 3.74 -14.85
CA ILE A 10 -3.71 4.68 -13.74
C ILE A 10 -4.84 4.59 -12.71
N ARG A 11 -6.05 4.12 -13.10
CA ARG A 11 -7.15 3.95 -12.15
C ARG A 11 -6.85 2.82 -11.16
N HIS A 12 -6.28 1.73 -11.67
CA HIS A 12 -5.82 0.62 -10.85
C HIS A 12 -4.71 1.09 -9.90
N LEU A 13 -3.73 1.86 -10.38
CA LEU A 13 -2.65 2.39 -9.53
C LEU A 13 -3.15 3.31 -8.41
N VAL A 14 -4.13 4.16 -8.70
CA VAL A 14 -4.73 5.04 -7.68
C VAL A 14 -5.33 4.22 -6.53
N ILE A 15 -5.96 3.09 -6.86
CA ILE A 15 -6.56 2.18 -5.87
C ILE A 15 -5.49 1.37 -5.15
N ALA A 16 -4.54 0.78 -5.89
CA ALA A 16 -3.50 -0.08 -5.35
C ALA A 16 -2.51 0.69 -4.48
N CYS A 17 -2.05 1.85 -4.92
CA CYS A 17 -1.08 2.65 -4.17
C CYS A 17 -1.74 3.56 -3.12
N ALA A 18 -3.08 3.62 -3.02
CA ALA A 18 -3.79 4.59 -2.18
C ALA A 18 -3.37 6.06 -2.42
N LEU A 19 -2.95 6.38 -3.64
CA LEU A 19 -2.46 7.71 -4.03
C LEU A 19 -3.40 8.39 -5.02
N SER A 20 -3.52 9.71 -4.93
CA SER A 20 -4.26 10.46 -5.95
C SER A 20 -3.49 10.50 -7.27
N ARG A 21 -4.22 10.61 -8.39
CA ARG A 21 -3.62 10.77 -9.73
C ARG A 21 -2.62 11.92 -9.78
N SER A 22 -2.93 13.04 -9.14
CA SER A 22 -2.03 14.20 -9.06
C SER A 22 -0.76 13.88 -8.28
N THR A 23 -0.87 13.11 -7.18
CA THR A 23 0.30 12.66 -6.41
C THR A 23 1.21 11.77 -7.24
N ILE A 24 0.65 10.80 -7.98
CA ILE A 24 1.41 9.95 -8.89
C ILE A 24 2.13 10.79 -9.94
N ASN A 25 1.44 11.78 -10.54
CA ASN A 25 2.06 12.71 -11.48
C ASN A 25 3.22 13.51 -10.86
N THR A 26 3.06 13.98 -9.62
CA THR A 26 4.15 14.68 -8.91
C THR A 26 5.33 13.75 -8.65
N LEU A 27 5.08 12.51 -8.21
CA LEU A 27 6.16 11.55 -7.96
C LEU A 27 6.89 11.16 -9.25
N MET A 28 6.19 11.05 -10.37
CA MET A 28 6.82 10.85 -11.69
C MET A 28 7.73 12.02 -12.06
N LYS A 29 7.31 13.27 -11.80
CA LYS A 29 8.15 14.47 -12.03
C LYS A 29 9.39 14.51 -11.13
N GLN A 30 9.32 13.87 -9.96
CA GLN A 30 10.41 13.75 -9.00
C GLN A 30 11.26 12.50 -9.24
N GLU A 31 11.01 11.74 -10.32
CA GLU A 31 11.70 10.48 -10.65
C GLU A 31 11.62 9.42 -9.53
N SER A 32 10.66 9.58 -8.62
CA SER A 32 10.49 8.72 -7.45
C SER A 32 9.37 7.70 -7.66
N PHE A 33 8.82 7.59 -8.86
CA PHE A 33 7.76 6.64 -9.22
C PHE A 33 8.02 6.09 -10.63
N PRO A 34 7.73 4.80 -10.91
CA PRO A 34 7.98 4.18 -12.21
C PRO A 34 7.38 4.96 -13.38
N ALA A 35 8.16 5.07 -14.46
CA ALA A 35 7.74 5.77 -15.66
C ALA A 35 6.64 4.98 -16.39
N PRO A 36 5.67 5.66 -17.02
CA PRO A 36 4.63 4.99 -17.78
C PRO A 36 5.16 4.43 -19.10
N ILE A 37 4.78 3.19 -19.40
CA ILE A 37 4.87 2.60 -20.73
C ILE A 37 3.77 3.20 -21.61
N GLN A 38 4.17 3.82 -22.72
CA GLN A 38 3.25 4.30 -23.74
C GLN A 38 2.98 3.20 -24.76
N ILE A 39 1.79 2.59 -24.70
CA ILE A 39 1.43 1.49 -25.61
C ILE A 39 0.80 2.02 -26.90
N LEU A 40 -0.25 2.85 -26.77
CA LEU A 40 -1.00 3.36 -27.92
C LEU A 40 -1.55 4.76 -27.64
N GLY A 41 -1.31 5.69 -28.57
CA GLY A 41 -1.81 7.06 -28.49
C GLY A 41 -1.41 7.73 -27.17
N ARG A 42 -2.40 8.25 -26.44
CA ARG A 42 -2.20 8.92 -25.13
C ARG A 42 -2.35 7.98 -23.92
N ALA A 43 -2.51 6.67 -24.15
CA ALA A 43 -2.74 5.70 -23.07
C ALA A 43 -1.44 5.39 -22.33
N LYS A 44 -1.36 5.84 -21.08
CA LYS A 44 -0.27 5.50 -20.15
C LYS A 44 -0.59 4.19 -19.42
N ARG A 45 0.41 3.33 -19.31
CA ARG A 45 0.36 2.02 -18.67
C ARG A 45 1.59 1.82 -17.79
N TRP A 46 1.52 0.90 -16.84
CA TRP A 46 2.62 0.57 -15.95
C TRP A 46 2.74 -0.93 -15.81
N ASP A 47 3.97 -1.41 -15.67
CA ASP A 47 4.21 -2.77 -15.24
C ASP A 47 3.92 -2.87 -13.74
N ILE A 48 3.12 -3.87 -13.34
CA ILE A 48 2.79 -4.06 -11.93
C ILE A 48 4.03 -4.42 -11.11
N GLY A 49 4.99 -5.15 -11.67
CA GLY A 49 6.20 -5.58 -10.97
C GLY A 49 7.08 -4.39 -10.61
N GLU A 50 7.24 -3.42 -11.52
CA GLU A 50 7.95 -2.16 -11.21
C GLU A 50 7.26 -1.36 -10.10
N VAL A 51 5.93 -1.31 -10.13
CA VAL A 51 5.15 -0.62 -9.10
C VAL A 51 5.24 -1.34 -7.76
N GLU A 52 5.13 -2.66 -7.75
CA GLU A 52 5.27 -3.48 -6.54
C GLU A 52 6.68 -3.37 -5.96
N TYR A 53 7.71 -3.35 -6.81
CA TYR A 53 9.08 -3.11 -6.38
C TYR A 53 9.20 -1.75 -5.69
N TRP A 54 8.67 -0.70 -6.31
CA TRP A 54 8.60 0.63 -5.69
C TRP A 54 7.83 0.64 -4.35
N MET A 55 6.73 -0.10 -4.25
CA MET A 55 5.97 -0.22 -2.99
C MET A 55 6.76 -0.96 -1.91
N ARG A 56 7.47 -2.03 -2.28
CA ARG A 56 8.31 -2.83 -1.37
C ARG A 56 9.47 -1.99 -0.83
N GLU A 57 10.13 -1.21 -1.68
CA GLU A 57 11.18 -0.27 -1.24
C GLU A 57 10.68 0.65 -0.12
N ARG A 58 9.46 1.18 -0.24
CA ARG A 58 8.87 2.04 0.81
C ARG A 58 8.52 1.30 2.09
N ILE A 59 8.08 0.04 1.98
CA ILE A 59 7.86 -0.83 3.14
C ILE A 59 9.19 -1.08 3.86
N VAL A 60 10.26 -1.32 3.11
CA VAL A 60 11.62 -1.50 3.61
C VAL A 60 12.11 -0.22 4.29
N GLU A 61 12.01 0.94 3.64
CA GLU A 61 12.35 2.25 4.24
C GLU A 61 11.63 2.49 5.58
N ARG A 62 10.31 2.18 5.64
CA ARG A 62 9.54 2.24 6.90
C ARG A 62 10.15 1.33 7.96
N ASN A 63 10.46 0.08 7.60
CA ASN A 63 10.99 -0.93 8.52
C ASN A 63 12.42 -0.64 8.99
N HIS A 64 13.23 0.07 8.20
CA HIS A 64 14.59 0.48 8.58
C HIS A 64 14.63 1.67 9.55
N SER A 65 13.50 2.37 9.77
CA SER A 65 13.41 3.43 10.77
C SER A 65 13.51 2.85 12.19
N LYS A 66 14.32 3.46 13.08
CA LYS A 66 14.60 3.00 14.47
C LYS A 66 13.40 3.10 15.43
N LYS A 67 12.25 2.54 15.07
CA LYS A 67 11.15 2.19 15.97
C LYS A 67 10.84 0.70 15.84
N LYS A 68 11.08 -0.01 16.94
CA LYS A 68 11.20 -1.47 17.08
C LYS A 68 9.90 -2.25 16.84
N CYS A 69 10.12 -3.53 16.48
CA CYS A 69 9.29 -4.73 16.65
C CYS A 69 7.84 -4.67 16.17
N TYR A 70 7.63 -4.94 14.88
CA TYR A 70 6.32 -5.29 14.34
C TYR A 70 6.38 -6.68 13.71
N GLU A 71 5.64 -7.63 14.28
CA GLU A 71 5.48 -8.99 13.75
C GLU A 71 4.26 -9.05 12.81
N TYR A 72 4.38 -8.31 11.70
CA TYR A 72 3.45 -8.37 10.58
C TYR A 72 4.29 -8.64 9.32
N TYR A 73 4.18 -9.86 8.79
CA TYR A 73 4.90 -10.28 7.61
C TYR A 73 4.03 -10.06 6.38
N CYS A 74 4.63 -9.55 5.30
CA CYS A 74 4.03 -9.71 3.98
C CYS A 74 4.14 -11.19 3.61
N LEU A 75 3.10 -11.98 3.87
CA LEU A 75 3.01 -13.30 3.25
C LEU A 75 2.88 -13.08 1.75
N GLU A 76 3.83 -13.60 0.96
CA GLU A 76 3.79 -13.54 -0.49
C GLU A 76 2.52 -14.23 -0.96
N ASN A 77 1.50 -13.45 -1.24
CA ASN A 77 0.28 -13.96 -1.83
C ASN A 77 0.49 -13.87 -3.34
N GLU A 78 1.03 -14.93 -3.94
CA GLU A 78 1.35 -15.02 -5.38
C GLU A 78 0.16 -14.60 -6.29
N ASN A 79 -1.06 -14.65 -5.75
CA ASN A 79 -2.30 -14.36 -6.46
C ASN A 79 -2.92 -12.98 -6.18
N ARG A 80 -2.35 -12.13 -5.31
CA ARG A 80 -2.89 -10.77 -5.07
C ARG A 80 -1.79 -9.71 -5.17
N PRO A 81 -1.99 -8.67 -6.00
CA PRO A 81 -1.01 -7.61 -6.12
C PRO A 81 -0.92 -6.83 -4.81
N LEU A 82 0.28 -6.31 -4.51
CA LEU A 82 0.48 -5.50 -3.32
C LEU A 82 -0.41 -4.26 -3.36
N ARG A 83 -1.15 -4.00 -2.28
CA ARG A 83 -2.07 -2.86 -2.14
C ARG A 83 -1.85 -2.14 -0.81
N PHE A 84 -2.01 -0.83 -0.83
CA PHE A 84 -2.12 0.03 0.34
C PHE A 84 -3.57 0.46 0.55
N HIS A 85 -3.99 0.60 1.81
CA HIS A 85 -5.19 1.35 2.19
C HIS A 85 -4.84 2.79 2.52
N SER A 86 -5.65 3.72 2.02
CA SER A 86 -5.71 5.07 2.57
C SER A 86 -6.57 5.09 3.84
N ILE A 87 -6.50 6.18 4.61
CA ILE A 87 -7.42 6.36 5.75
C ILE A 87 -8.90 6.35 5.33
N ALA A 88 -9.21 6.82 4.12
CA ALA A 88 -10.55 6.78 3.56
C ALA A 88 -10.97 5.34 3.22
N SER A 89 -10.03 4.54 2.69
CA SER A 89 -10.24 3.11 2.42
C SER A 89 -10.45 2.32 3.70
N LEU A 90 -9.66 2.58 4.75
CA LEU A 90 -9.84 1.96 6.07
C LEU A 90 -11.23 2.26 6.65
N ARG A 91 -11.71 3.50 6.51
CA ARG A 91 -13.05 3.88 6.94
C ARG A 91 -14.15 3.16 6.15
N ALA A 92 -13.97 3.04 4.84
CA ALA A 92 -14.99 2.45 3.98
C ALA A 92 -15.04 0.91 4.04
N GLU A 93 -13.88 0.25 4.13
CA GLU A 93 -13.76 -1.21 4.02
C GLU A 93 -13.73 -1.90 5.39
N PHE A 94 -13.24 -1.23 6.45
CA PHE A 94 -13.07 -1.81 7.78
C PHE A 94 -13.85 -1.08 8.89
N ASP A 95 -14.65 -0.06 8.52
CA ASP A 95 -15.39 0.80 9.44
C ASP A 95 -14.51 1.42 10.55
N LEU A 96 -13.25 1.73 10.20
CA LEU A 96 -12.30 2.32 11.13
C LEU A 96 -12.30 3.84 11.00
N ALA A 97 -12.79 4.50 12.04
CA ALA A 97 -12.69 5.95 12.14
C ALA A 97 -11.22 6.40 12.26
N ARG A 98 -10.94 7.58 11.72
CA ARG A 98 -9.58 8.13 11.66
C ARG A 98 -8.94 8.24 13.05
N SER A 99 -9.67 8.75 14.03
CA SER A 99 -9.21 8.86 15.41
C SER A 99 -8.84 7.50 15.99
N THR A 100 -9.73 6.52 15.82
CA THR A 100 -9.52 5.15 16.33
C THR A 100 -8.25 4.52 15.76
N VAL A 101 -7.98 4.69 14.46
CA VAL A 101 -6.74 4.20 13.85
C VAL A 101 -5.51 4.80 14.55
N TYR A 102 -5.49 6.11 14.77
CA TYR A 102 -4.36 6.76 15.44
C TYR A 102 -4.25 6.40 16.92
N ASP A 103 -5.37 6.24 17.63
CA ASP A 103 -5.38 5.80 19.03
C ASP A 103 -4.84 4.38 19.16
N MET A 104 -5.24 3.48 18.25
CA MET A 104 -4.70 2.11 18.21
C MET A 104 -3.21 2.08 17.86
N MET A 105 -2.75 2.95 16.96
CA MET A 105 -1.32 3.09 16.63
C MET A 105 -0.49 3.60 17.83
N LYS A 106 -1.06 4.48 18.66
CA LYS A 106 -0.41 4.95 19.89
C LYS A 106 -0.20 3.83 20.90
N ASN A 107 -1.14 2.88 20.95
CA ASN A 107 -1.11 1.71 21.81
C ASN A 107 -0.47 0.46 21.15
N GLU A 108 0.25 0.64 20.04
CA GLU A 108 0.91 -0.44 19.27
C GLU A 108 -0.04 -1.56 18.80
N GLY A 109 -1.35 -1.27 18.80
CA GLY A 109 -2.42 -2.21 18.50
C GLY A 109 -2.88 -2.21 17.05
N PHE A 110 -2.23 -1.44 16.16
CA PHE A 110 -2.53 -1.34 14.73
C PHE A 110 -1.24 -1.11 13.92
N PRO A 111 -1.13 -1.61 12.67
CA PRO A 111 0.06 -1.42 11.84
C PRO A 111 0.40 0.06 11.61
N TYR A 112 1.69 0.36 11.54
CA TYR A 112 2.14 1.71 11.18
C TYR A 112 2.09 1.94 9.66
N PRO A 113 1.72 3.16 9.25
CA PRO A 113 1.64 3.47 7.84
C PRO A 113 3.02 3.62 7.19
N VAL A 114 3.08 3.31 5.91
CA VAL A 114 4.19 3.56 5.00
C VAL A 114 4.06 4.98 4.44
N GLN A 115 5.17 5.73 4.43
CA GLN A 115 5.22 7.04 3.79
C GLN A 115 5.30 6.89 2.27
N LEU A 116 4.28 7.36 1.55
CA LEU A 116 4.19 7.19 0.09
C LEU A 116 4.61 8.44 -0.69
N SER A 117 4.38 9.61 -0.10
CA SER A 117 4.84 10.92 -0.60
C SER A 117 4.91 11.90 0.57
N ALA A 118 5.43 13.10 0.40
CA ALA A 118 5.51 14.11 1.46
C ALA A 118 4.19 14.37 2.24
N ARG A 119 3.02 14.14 1.62
CA ARG A 119 1.70 14.41 2.22
C ARG A 119 0.81 13.18 2.38
N ARG A 120 1.24 12.01 1.90
CA ARG A 120 0.40 10.81 1.85
C ARG A 120 1.09 9.63 2.50
N VAL A 121 0.31 8.91 3.28
CA VAL A 121 0.69 7.67 3.94
C VAL A 121 -0.34 6.60 3.61
N GLY A 122 0.06 5.34 3.63
CA GLY A 122 -0.83 4.20 3.40
C GLY A 122 -0.47 3.01 4.28
N TRP A 123 -1.44 2.16 4.57
CA TRP A 123 -1.25 0.93 5.36
C TRP A 123 -1.21 -0.26 4.43
N VAL A 124 -0.29 -1.20 4.65
CA VAL A 124 -0.21 -2.41 3.82
C VAL A 124 -1.49 -3.23 4.02
N GLU A 125 -2.16 -3.62 2.93
CA GLU A 125 -3.42 -4.36 2.99
C GLU A 125 -3.29 -5.67 3.76
N SER A 126 -2.23 -6.45 3.53
CA SER A 126 -1.99 -7.70 4.25
C SER A 126 -1.86 -7.48 5.77
N GLU A 127 -1.14 -6.44 6.21
CA GLU A 127 -0.98 -6.14 7.63
C GLU A 127 -2.32 -5.78 8.31
N VAL A 128 -3.19 -5.06 7.59
CA VAL A 128 -4.52 -4.69 8.07
C VAL A 128 -5.45 -5.90 8.13
N ILE A 129 -5.41 -6.77 7.12
CA ILE A 129 -6.17 -8.02 7.10
C ILE A 129 -5.73 -8.93 8.25
N ASP A 130 -4.42 -9.14 8.43
CA ASP A 130 -3.86 -9.96 9.50
C ASP A 130 -4.26 -9.43 10.87
N TRP A 131 -4.20 -8.11 11.06
CA TRP A 131 -4.68 -7.46 12.27
C TRP A 131 -6.17 -7.73 12.51
N HIS A 132 -6.99 -7.59 11.48
CA HIS A 132 -8.43 -7.78 11.57
C HIS A 132 -8.78 -9.25 11.92
N ASP A 133 -8.08 -10.21 11.33
CA ASP A 133 -8.30 -11.63 11.58
C ASP A 133 -7.83 -12.04 12.99
N ARG A 134 -6.72 -11.47 13.50
CA ARG A 134 -6.32 -11.62 14.92
C ARG A 134 -7.38 -11.08 15.89
N LYS A 135 -8.11 -10.02 15.52
CA LYS A 135 -9.23 -9.51 16.34
C LYS A 135 -10.44 -10.44 16.30
N LYS A 136 -10.72 -11.08 15.15
CA LYS A 136 -11.79 -12.07 15.03
C LYS A 136 -11.49 -13.33 15.85
N SER A 137 -10.26 -13.84 15.80
CA SER A 137 -9.89 -15.07 16.52
C SER A 137 -10.06 -14.91 18.04
N LYS A 138 -9.70 -13.74 18.60
CA LYS A 138 -9.91 -13.40 20.02
C LYS A 138 -11.37 -13.42 20.49
N ARG A 139 -12.36 -13.35 19.59
CA ARG A 139 -13.79 -13.45 19.94
C ARG A 139 -14.31 -14.88 20.01
N LYS A 140 -13.60 -15.82 19.36
CA LYS A 140 -14.03 -17.22 19.22
C LYS A 140 -13.46 -18.13 20.32
N THR A 141 -12.78 -17.56 21.31
CA THR A 141 -12.34 -18.21 22.54
C THR A 141 -13.17 -17.65 23.68
#